data_AF-A0A414CFG8-F1
#
_entry.id   AF-A0A414CFG8-F1
#
_cell.length_a   1.000
_cell.length_b   1.000
_cell.length_c   1.000
_cell.angle_alpha   90.00
_cell.angle_beta   90.00
_cell.angle_gamma   90.00
#
_symmetry.space_group_name_H-M   'P 1'
#
loop_
_entity.id
_entity.type
_entity.pdbx_description
1 polymer ?
#
loop_
_entity_poly.entity_id
_entity_poly.type
_entity_poly.pdbx_seq_one_letter_code
_entity_poly.pdbx_strand_id
1 'polypeptide(L)'
;MSKVRQIQLGELSLLEKYIEICTKHNLRYYALGGTLLGAIRHKGFIPWDDDMDLGMPRKDYEKFLEICQNELPSNVILRIHDDNLGNTSIMDTSLQIEFGGVVCSPFIDVFPLDGYPSDGFHYFLHTNKIKYYRALSKISVINRLHNRDRGFFENSIVKVSKILHLDKLLNTEKINQKLQNTIKKYDFETSDLVGNVLGSYRERELAYKEIFGEPQLLDFETIKISGHADPDAYLTKIYGDYMKLPEESEQKGHFESTWGE
;
A
#
# COMPACT_ATOMS: atom_id res chain seq x y z
N MET A 1 -11.88 10.98 -23.00
CA MET A 1 -11.62 10.52 -21.63
C MET A 1 -10.13 10.24 -21.51
N SER A 2 -9.44 10.78 -20.50
CA SER A 2 -7.99 10.55 -20.34
C SER A 2 -7.68 9.08 -20.05
N LYS A 3 -6.42 8.64 -20.24
CA LYS A 3 -5.98 7.29 -19.86
C LYS A 3 -6.16 7.06 -18.36
N VAL A 4 -5.75 8.03 -17.54
CA VAL A 4 -5.96 8.04 -16.08
C VAL A 4 -7.43 7.85 -15.72
N ARG A 5 -8.37 8.59 -16.34
CA ARG A 5 -9.79 8.43 -16.01
C ARG A 5 -10.34 7.06 -16.39
N GLN A 6 -9.82 6.43 -17.45
CA GLN A 6 -10.21 5.06 -17.79
C GLN A 6 -9.73 4.07 -16.73
N ILE A 7 -8.50 4.23 -16.20
CA ILE A 7 -8.01 3.43 -15.06
C ILE A 7 -8.91 3.63 -13.85
N GLN A 8 -9.15 4.87 -13.43
CA GLN A 8 -10.01 5.20 -12.28
C GLN A 8 -11.41 4.58 -12.37
N LEU A 9 -12.02 4.55 -13.56
CA LEU A 9 -13.34 3.92 -13.73
C LEU A 9 -13.27 2.39 -13.57
N GLY A 10 -12.20 1.76 -14.04
CA GLY A 10 -11.96 0.34 -13.81
C GLY A 10 -11.68 0.03 -12.33
N GLU A 11 -10.91 0.89 -11.66
CA GLU A 11 -10.64 0.81 -10.22
C GLU A 11 -11.92 0.98 -9.40
N LEU A 12 -12.81 1.90 -9.79
CA LEU A 12 -14.11 2.09 -9.14
C LEU A 12 -14.98 0.84 -9.24
N SER A 13 -15.05 0.21 -10.42
CA SER A 13 -15.77 -1.05 -10.59
C SER A 13 -15.17 -2.19 -9.76
N LEU A 14 -13.84 -2.22 -9.66
CA LEU A 14 -13.13 -3.21 -8.85
C LEU A 14 -13.37 -2.97 -7.34
N LEU A 15 -13.45 -1.71 -6.93
CA LEU A 15 -13.73 -1.28 -5.56
C LEU A 15 -15.14 -1.64 -5.12
N GLU A 16 -16.14 -1.44 -6.00
CA GLU A 16 -17.52 -1.88 -5.74
C GLU A 16 -17.55 -3.39 -5.43
N LYS A 17 -16.82 -4.20 -6.21
CA LYS A 17 -16.74 -5.64 -5.96
C LYS A 17 -16.00 -5.98 -4.67
N TYR A 18 -14.91 -5.28 -4.38
CA TYR A 18 -14.17 -5.41 -3.13
C TYR A 18 -15.07 -5.12 -1.91
N ILE A 19 -15.86 -4.04 -1.97
CA ILE A 19 -16.80 -3.64 -0.91
C ILE A 19 -17.91 -4.67 -0.72
N GLU A 20 -18.44 -5.23 -1.81
CA GLU A 20 -19.43 -6.31 -1.75
C GLU A 20 -18.88 -7.51 -0.97
N ILE A 21 -17.65 -7.94 -1.27
CA ILE A 21 -16.97 -9.04 -0.56
C ILE A 21 -16.75 -8.68 0.91
N CYS A 22 -16.25 -7.48 1.20
CA CYS A 22 -16.02 -7.03 2.58
C CYS A 22 -17.31 -7.00 3.39
N THR A 23 -18.39 -6.47 2.81
CA THR A 23 -19.70 -6.38 3.47
C THR A 23 -20.28 -7.76 3.73
N LYS A 24 -20.25 -8.65 2.72
CA LYS A 24 -20.76 -10.02 2.83
C LYS A 24 -20.06 -10.82 3.94
N HIS A 25 -18.76 -10.62 4.11
CA HIS A 25 -17.93 -11.39 5.05
C HIS A 25 -17.59 -10.65 6.35
N ASN A 26 -18.19 -9.48 6.54
CA ASN A 26 -17.95 -8.59 7.69
C ASN A 26 -16.45 -8.32 7.91
N LEU A 27 -15.76 -7.93 6.84
CA LEU A 27 -14.34 -7.58 6.85
C LEU A 27 -14.17 -6.07 7.00
N ARG A 28 -13.30 -5.66 7.92
CA ARG A 28 -12.97 -4.25 8.11
C ARG A 28 -11.85 -3.84 7.18
N TYR A 29 -11.99 -2.67 6.57
CA TYR A 29 -10.92 -2.05 5.79
C TYR A 29 -10.97 -0.53 5.96
N TYR A 30 -9.91 0.15 5.53
CA TYR A 30 -9.75 1.60 5.59
C TYR A 30 -9.08 2.07 4.30
N ALA A 31 -9.57 3.16 3.71
CA ALA A 31 -8.83 3.86 2.66
C ALA A 31 -7.51 4.41 3.22
N LEU A 32 -6.42 4.27 2.48
CA LEU A 32 -5.09 4.74 2.88
C LEU A 32 -4.59 5.84 1.93
N GLY A 33 -3.52 6.52 2.33
CA GLY A 33 -2.72 7.39 1.46
C GLY A 33 -3.53 8.32 0.54
N GLY A 34 -3.23 8.24 -0.76
CA GLY A 34 -3.87 9.03 -1.82
C GLY A 34 -5.36 8.78 -1.95
N THR A 35 -5.82 7.54 -1.73
CA THR A 35 -7.24 7.17 -1.78
C THR A 35 -8.05 7.88 -0.69
N LEU A 36 -7.58 7.88 0.56
CA LEU A 36 -8.23 8.62 1.63
C LEU A 36 -8.21 10.13 1.38
N LEU A 37 -7.06 10.64 0.91
CA LEU A 37 -6.93 12.05 0.55
C LEU A 37 -7.92 12.46 -0.54
N GLY A 38 -8.09 11.61 -1.57
CA GLY A 38 -9.09 11.78 -2.62
C GLY A 38 -10.51 11.84 -2.06
N ALA A 39 -10.89 10.89 -1.22
CA ALA A 39 -12.20 10.88 -0.57
C ALA A 39 -12.49 12.15 0.23
N ILE A 40 -11.50 12.66 0.98
CA ILE A 40 -11.67 13.87 1.78
C ILE A 40 -11.71 15.13 0.91
N ARG A 41 -10.70 15.31 0.05
CA ARG A 41 -10.46 16.57 -0.67
C ARG A 41 -11.25 16.70 -1.97
N HIS A 42 -11.44 15.61 -2.70
CA HIS A 42 -12.06 15.60 -4.04
C HIS A 42 -13.40 14.87 -4.08
N LYS A 43 -13.79 14.17 -3.00
CA LYS A 43 -14.98 13.30 -2.96
C LYS A 43 -14.92 12.19 -4.02
N GLY A 44 -13.72 11.71 -4.33
CA GLY A 44 -13.43 10.76 -5.40
C GLY A 44 -11.94 10.64 -5.62
N PHE A 45 -11.53 10.22 -6.81
CA PHE A 45 -10.10 10.13 -7.13
C PHE A 45 -9.42 11.51 -7.13
N ILE A 46 -8.14 11.54 -6.80
CA ILE A 46 -7.31 12.70 -7.12
C ILE A 46 -7.19 12.75 -8.66
N PRO A 47 -7.41 13.91 -9.33
CA PRO A 47 -7.61 13.93 -10.79
C PRO A 47 -6.48 13.35 -11.65
N TRP A 48 -5.24 13.40 -11.16
CA TRP A 48 -4.05 12.89 -11.83
C TRP A 48 -3.57 11.54 -11.29
N ASP A 49 -4.19 11.03 -10.21
CA ASP A 49 -3.77 9.81 -9.55
C ASP A 49 -4.50 8.60 -10.15
N ASP A 50 -3.78 7.50 -10.31
CA ASP A 50 -4.22 6.25 -10.94
C ASP A 50 -3.84 5.01 -10.10
N ASP A 51 -3.57 5.23 -8.81
CA ASP A 51 -3.34 4.21 -7.80
C ASP A 51 -4.48 4.21 -6.75
N MET A 52 -4.77 3.03 -6.19
CA MET A 52 -5.70 2.89 -5.07
C MET A 52 -5.18 1.96 -3.97
N ASP A 53 -5.09 2.51 -2.76
CA ASP A 53 -4.54 1.85 -1.58
C ASP A 53 -5.61 1.65 -0.49
N LEU A 54 -5.84 0.39 -0.11
CA LEU A 54 -6.72 0.01 1.00
C LEU A 54 -5.93 -0.75 2.07
N GLY A 55 -6.32 -0.59 3.33
CA GLY A 55 -5.72 -1.24 4.48
C GLY A 55 -6.73 -2.10 5.22
N MET A 56 -6.33 -3.30 5.65
CA MET A 56 -7.18 -4.19 6.47
C MET A 56 -6.42 -4.61 7.73
N PRO A 57 -7.05 -4.63 8.92
CA PRO A 57 -6.47 -5.30 10.08
C PRO A 57 -6.00 -6.71 9.70
N ARG A 58 -4.82 -7.12 10.18
CA ARG A 58 -4.15 -8.38 9.75
C ARG A 58 -5.08 -9.59 9.64
N LYS A 59 -5.97 -9.80 10.62
CA LYS A 59 -6.92 -10.92 10.63
C LYS A 59 -7.93 -10.84 9.47
N ASP A 60 -8.46 -9.65 9.21
CA ASP A 60 -9.39 -9.41 8.10
C ASP A 60 -8.67 -9.53 6.75
N TYR A 61 -7.43 -9.05 6.67
CA TYR A 61 -6.56 -9.22 5.51
C TYR A 61 -6.32 -10.71 5.19
N GLU A 62 -5.92 -11.52 6.17
CA GLU A 62 -5.68 -12.95 5.96
C GLU A 62 -6.96 -13.68 5.55
N LYS A 63 -8.10 -13.37 6.18
CA LYS A 63 -9.41 -13.89 5.80
C LYS A 63 -9.82 -13.47 4.39
N PHE A 64 -9.54 -12.23 3.99
CA PHE A 64 -9.77 -11.72 2.64
C PHE A 64 -9.00 -12.54 1.59
N LEU A 65 -7.71 -12.83 1.84
CA LEU A 65 -6.90 -13.64 0.93
C LEU A 65 -7.44 -15.06 0.71
N GLU A 66 -8.05 -15.65 1.74
CA GLU A 66 -8.70 -16.97 1.64
C GLU A 66 -9.99 -16.92 0.81
N ILE A 67 -10.81 -15.89 1.03
CA ILE A 67 -12.12 -15.72 0.39
C ILE A 67 -11.96 -15.37 -1.10
N CYS A 68 -11.08 -14.41 -1.42
CA CYS A 68 -10.98 -13.86 -2.76
C CYS A 68 -10.51 -14.84 -3.81
N GLN A 69 -9.85 -15.94 -3.42
CA GLN A 69 -9.52 -17.02 -4.34
C GLN A 69 -10.74 -17.63 -5.04
N ASN A 70 -11.93 -17.53 -4.44
CA ASN A 70 -13.16 -18.14 -4.95
C ASN A 70 -14.27 -17.14 -5.29
N GLU A 71 -14.19 -15.89 -4.81
CA GLU A 71 -15.27 -14.91 -4.98
C GLU A 71 -14.93 -13.75 -5.94
N LEU A 72 -13.68 -13.66 -6.40
CA LEU A 72 -13.31 -12.69 -7.41
C LEU A 72 -13.95 -13.04 -8.77
N PRO A 73 -14.39 -12.04 -9.56
CA PRO A 73 -14.82 -12.26 -10.94
C PRO A 73 -13.72 -12.92 -11.78
N SER A 74 -14.11 -13.65 -12.84
CA SER A 74 -13.16 -14.39 -13.68
C SER A 74 -12.11 -13.50 -14.38
N ASN A 75 -12.41 -12.22 -14.58
CA ASN A 75 -11.49 -11.23 -15.15
C ASN A 75 -10.61 -10.53 -14.11
N VAL A 76 -10.81 -10.80 -12.82
CA VAL A 76 -10.05 -10.19 -11.73
C VAL A 76 -9.09 -11.21 -11.14
N ILE A 77 -7.82 -10.85 -11.06
CA ILE A 77 -6.76 -11.71 -10.52
C ILE A 77 -6.24 -11.17 -9.20
N LEU A 78 -5.98 -12.08 -8.26
CA LEU A 78 -5.26 -11.80 -7.02
C LEU A 78 -3.76 -11.98 -7.27
N ARG A 79 -2.95 -10.97 -6.95
CA ARG A 79 -1.48 -11.01 -7.02
C ARG A 79 -0.89 -10.78 -5.65
N ILE A 80 -0.06 -11.71 -5.20
CA ILE A 80 0.73 -11.56 -3.98
C ILE A 80 2.15 -11.20 -4.39
N HIS A 81 2.62 -10.02 -4.00
CA HIS A 81 3.94 -9.50 -4.37
C HIS A 81 4.98 -9.90 -3.32
N ASP A 82 5.38 -11.16 -3.36
CA ASP A 82 6.30 -11.77 -2.38
C ASP A 82 7.78 -11.35 -2.55
N ASP A 83 8.11 -10.65 -3.64
CA ASP A 83 9.46 -10.27 -4.01
C ASP A 83 9.89 -8.91 -3.44
N ASN A 84 8.95 -8.04 -3.05
CA ASN A 84 9.25 -6.71 -2.50
C ASN A 84 8.24 -6.28 -1.42
N LEU A 85 8.41 -6.82 -0.21
CA LEU A 85 7.69 -6.43 1.02
C LEU A 85 6.29 -7.03 1.20
N GLY A 86 5.76 -7.83 0.26
CA GLY A 86 4.63 -8.72 0.53
C GLY A 86 3.25 -8.05 0.54
N ASN A 87 3.04 -6.99 -0.25
CA ASN A 87 1.69 -6.45 -0.48
C ASN A 87 0.90 -7.37 -1.41
N THR A 88 -0.42 -7.21 -1.42
CA THR A 88 -1.31 -7.92 -2.34
C THR A 88 -2.06 -6.90 -3.17
N SER A 89 -2.27 -7.19 -4.45
CA SER A 89 -3.22 -6.44 -5.26
C SER A 89 -4.29 -7.35 -5.88
N ILE A 90 -5.46 -6.78 -6.11
CA ILE A 90 -6.45 -7.32 -7.04
C ILE A 90 -6.41 -6.49 -8.31
N MET A 91 -6.48 -7.12 -9.47
CA MET A 91 -6.31 -6.45 -10.77
C MET A 91 -7.36 -6.91 -11.76
N ASP A 92 -8.03 -5.96 -12.42
CA ASP A 92 -8.97 -6.25 -13.50
C ASP A 92 -8.26 -6.34 -14.85
N THR A 93 -8.18 -7.55 -15.38
CA THR A 93 -7.50 -7.84 -16.66
C THR A 93 -8.35 -7.57 -17.90
N SER A 94 -9.64 -7.22 -17.73
CA SER A 94 -10.54 -6.92 -18.86
C SER A 94 -10.27 -5.56 -19.49
N LEU A 95 -9.74 -4.61 -18.70
CA LEU A 95 -9.31 -3.30 -19.17
C LEU A 95 -7.79 -3.25 -19.29
N GLN A 96 -7.32 -2.85 -20.47
CA GLN A 96 -5.91 -2.80 -20.82
C GLN A 96 -5.62 -1.48 -21.53
N ILE A 97 -4.75 -0.67 -20.95
CA ILE A 97 -4.44 0.68 -21.41
C ILE A 97 -2.93 0.79 -21.55
N GLU A 98 -2.46 1.23 -22.72
CA GLU A 98 -1.04 1.38 -22.98
C GLU A 98 -0.51 2.70 -22.43
N PHE A 99 0.58 2.64 -21.66
CA PHE A 99 1.39 3.76 -21.19
C PHE A 99 2.84 3.50 -21.58
N GLY A 100 3.46 4.38 -22.39
CA GLY A 100 4.86 4.23 -22.78
C GLY A 100 5.22 2.87 -23.39
N GLY A 101 4.31 2.22 -24.12
CA GLY A 101 4.49 0.89 -24.70
C GLY A 101 4.26 -0.29 -23.74
N VAL A 102 3.83 -0.03 -22.50
CA VAL A 102 3.50 -1.04 -21.49
C VAL A 102 1.99 -1.06 -21.28
N VAL A 103 1.39 -2.26 -21.29
CA VAL A 103 -0.04 -2.43 -21.00
C VAL A 103 -0.26 -2.45 -19.50
N CYS A 104 -1.05 -1.50 -19.03
CA CYS A 104 -1.47 -1.33 -17.64
C CYS A 104 -2.96 -1.70 -17.49
N SER A 105 -3.30 -2.24 -16.33
CA SER A 105 -4.66 -2.62 -15.98
C SER A 105 -5.02 -2.00 -14.62
N PRO A 106 -6.30 -1.64 -14.39
CA PRO A 106 -6.76 -1.18 -13.09
C PRO A 106 -6.45 -2.18 -11.98
N PHE A 107 -5.99 -1.69 -10.83
CA PHE A 107 -5.70 -2.54 -9.68
C PHE A 107 -6.00 -1.82 -8.36
N ILE A 108 -6.16 -2.59 -7.30
CA ILE A 108 -6.26 -2.09 -5.93
C ILE A 108 -5.20 -2.79 -5.11
N ASP A 109 -4.33 -2.02 -4.46
CA ASP A 109 -3.44 -2.53 -3.46
C ASP A 109 -4.17 -2.68 -2.11
N VAL A 110 -3.99 -3.84 -1.48
CA VAL A 110 -4.54 -4.18 -0.18
C VAL A 110 -3.38 -4.48 0.76
N PHE A 111 -3.21 -3.63 1.77
CA PHE A 111 -2.15 -3.74 2.76
C PHE A 111 -2.67 -4.30 4.08
N PRO A 112 -1.88 -5.16 4.74
CA PRO A 112 -2.17 -5.48 6.12
C PRO A 112 -1.82 -4.31 7.05
N LEU A 113 -2.70 -4.07 8.01
CA LEU A 113 -2.50 -3.17 9.13
C LEU A 113 -2.18 -4.01 10.36
N ASP A 114 -1.04 -3.74 10.97
CA ASP A 114 -0.51 -4.48 12.10
C ASP A 114 -0.37 -3.57 13.32
N GLY A 115 -0.30 -4.19 14.50
CA GLY A 115 0.01 -3.49 15.73
C GLY A 115 1.47 -3.04 15.80
N TYR A 116 1.73 -2.10 16.70
CA TYR A 116 3.06 -1.57 16.96
C TYR A 116 3.21 -1.28 18.46
N PRO A 117 4.35 -1.60 19.09
CA PRO A 117 4.58 -1.28 20.49
C PRO A 117 4.61 0.25 20.67
N SER A 118 4.00 0.75 21.75
CA SER A 118 3.95 2.19 22.07
C SER A 118 5.04 2.60 23.08
N ASP A 119 5.66 1.66 23.80
CA ASP A 119 6.72 1.97 24.76
C ASP A 119 8.09 2.15 24.09
N GLY A 120 8.87 3.10 24.59
CA GLY A 120 10.10 3.53 23.92
C GLY A 120 11.14 2.43 23.67
N PHE A 121 11.28 1.46 24.59
CA PHE A 121 12.27 0.40 24.45
C PHE A 121 11.84 -0.63 23.40
N HIS A 122 10.62 -1.17 23.50
CA HIS A 122 10.15 -2.14 22.52
C HIS A 122 9.88 -1.50 21.15
N TYR A 123 9.44 -0.23 21.11
CA TYR A 123 9.37 0.57 19.88
C TYR A 123 10.73 0.61 19.20
N PHE A 124 11.77 1.05 19.90
CA PHE A 124 13.12 1.14 19.33
C PHE A 124 13.60 -0.22 18.81
N LEU A 125 13.49 -1.29 19.58
CA LEU A 125 13.92 -2.62 19.16
C LEU A 125 13.15 -3.12 17.95
N HIS A 126 11.83 -2.96 17.95
CA HIS A 126 10.96 -3.44 16.89
C HIS A 126 11.19 -2.67 15.58
N THR A 127 11.24 -1.34 15.64
CA THR A 127 11.55 -0.48 14.48
C THR A 127 12.90 -0.82 13.86
N ASN A 128 13.96 -0.97 14.67
CA ASN A 128 15.27 -1.30 14.13
C ASN A 128 15.33 -2.71 13.53
N LYS A 129 14.60 -3.68 14.10
CA LYS A 129 14.49 -5.03 13.53
C LYS A 129 13.75 -5.05 12.20
N ILE A 130 12.67 -4.28 12.07
CA ILE A 130 11.95 -4.09 10.80
C ILE A 130 12.87 -3.43 9.77
N LYS A 131 13.55 -2.33 10.13
CA LYS A 131 14.50 -1.64 9.23
C LYS A 131 15.60 -2.58 8.74
N TYR A 132 16.15 -3.40 9.63
CA TYR A 132 17.15 -4.40 9.29
C TYR A 132 16.64 -5.42 8.26
N TYR A 133 15.49 -6.05 8.50
CA TYR A 133 14.94 -7.02 7.55
C TYR A 133 14.45 -6.39 6.25
N ARG A 134 13.90 -5.17 6.29
CA ARG A 134 13.52 -4.39 5.10
C ARG A 134 14.75 -4.07 4.25
N ALA A 135 15.88 -3.73 4.86
CA ALA A 135 17.14 -3.52 4.15
C ALA A 135 17.67 -4.83 3.54
N LEU A 136 17.66 -5.93 4.29
CA LEU A 136 18.08 -7.24 3.77
C LEU A 136 17.22 -7.72 2.60
N SER A 137 15.89 -7.53 2.67
CA SER A 137 14.95 -7.88 1.60
C SER A 137 15.28 -7.10 0.32
N LYS A 138 15.49 -5.78 0.44
CA LYS A 138 15.92 -4.96 -0.71
C LYS A 138 17.26 -5.40 -1.30
N ILE A 139 18.23 -5.78 -0.46
CA ILE A 139 19.53 -6.27 -0.92
C ILE A 139 19.39 -7.63 -1.63
N SER A 140 18.51 -8.51 -1.15
CA SER A 140 18.34 -9.83 -1.75
C SER A 140 17.71 -9.80 -3.14
N VAL A 141 17.04 -8.69 -3.50
CA VAL A 141 16.50 -8.44 -4.85
C VAL A 141 17.21 -7.31 -5.61
N ILE A 142 18.41 -6.90 -5.16
CA ILE A 142 19.12 -5.71 -5.67
C ILE A 142 19.32 -5.70 -7.20
N ASN A 143 19.45 -6.87 -7.82
CA ASN A 143 19.64 -7.02 -9.26
C ASN A 143 18.35 -6.83 -10.06
N ARG A 144 17.18 -6.90 -9.42
CA ARG A 144 15.87 -6.61 -10.01
C ARG A 144 15.42 -5.17 -9.79
N LEU A 145 16.10 -4.41 -8.93
CA LEU A 145 15.73 -3.03 -8.65
C LEU A 145 16.06 -2.10 -9.84
N HIS A 146 15.07 -1.31 -10.25
CA HIS A 146 15.29 -0.22 -11.20
C HIS A 146 16.32 0.80 -10.68
N ASN A 147 17.08 1.37 -11.63
CA ASN A 147 18.01 2.44 -11.31
C ASN A 147 17.24 3.72 -10.97
N ARG A 148 17.34 4.13 -9.71
CA ARG A 148 16.81 5.36 -9.16
C ARG A 148 17.92 5.99 -8.32
N ASP A 149 18.02 7.31 -8.33
CA ASP A 149 18.88 8.01 -7.38
C ASP A 149 18.28 7.93 -5.97
N ARG A 150 19.06 7.35 -5.05
CA ARG A 150 18.71 7.15 -3.64
C ARG A 150 19.60 7.98 -2.70
N GLY A 151 20.41 8.88 -3.27
CA GLY A 151 21.46 9.60 -2.57
C GLY A 151 22.76 8.80 -2.44
N PHE A 152 23.85 9.50 -2.16
CA PHE A 152 25.22 8.96 -2.22
C PHE A 152 25.41 7.67 -1.40
N PHE A 153 24.98 7.67 -0.14
CA PHE A 153 25.20 6.53 0.77
C PHE A 153 24.44 5.27 0.34
N GLU A 154 23.14 5.39 0.03
CA GLU A 154 22.36 4.23 -0.44
C GLU A 154 22.86 3.76 -1.80
N ASN A 155 23.23 4.66 -2.72
CA ASN A 155 23.81 4.30 -4.01
C ASN A 155 25.13 3.51 -3.85
N SER A 156 25.99 3.88 -2.90
CA SER A 156 27.21 3.13 -2.59
C SER A 156 26.92 1.73 -2.06
N ILE A 157 25.93 1.57 -1.17
CA ILE A 157 25.52 0.26 -0.66
C ILE A 157 24.99 -0.62 -1.79
N VAL A 158 24.14 -0.07 -2.67
CA VAL A 158 23.61 -0.77 -3.85
C VAL A 158 24.75 -1.23 -4.75
N LYS A 159 25.71 -0.35 -5.05
CA LYS A 159 26.85 -0.65 -5.93
C LYS A 159 27.73 -1.75 -5.34
N VAL A 160 28.09 -1.65 -4.07
CA VAL A 160 28.90 -2.67 -3.38
C VAL A 160 28.15 -4.00 -3.32
N SER A 161 26.85 -3.99 -3.01
CA SER A 161 26.04 -5.21 -2.96
C SER A 161 25.97 -5.92 -4.31
N LYS A 162 25.84 -5.17 -5.41
CA LYS A 162 25.89 -5.70 -6.79
C LYS A 162 27.27 -6.28 -7.14
N ILE A 163 28.36 -5.58 -6.77
CA ILE A 163 29.74 -6.04 -7.02
C ILE A 163 30.04 -7.34 -6.25
N LEU A 164 29.63 -7.40 -4.98
CA LEU A 164 29.88 -8.55 -4.10
C LEU A 164 28.87 -9.69 -4.31
N HIS A 165 27.89 -9.53 -5.20
CA HIS A 165 26.81 -10.49 -5.44
C HIS A 165 26.14 -10.96 -4.15
N LEU A 166 25.89 -10.02 -3.20
CA LEU A 166 25.32 -10.36 -1.89
C LEU A 166 23.93 -10.99 -2.02
N ASP A 167 23.20 -10.69 -3.09
CA ASP A 167 21.92 -11.33 -3.41
C ASP A 167 22.02 -12.86 -3.49
N LYS A 168 23.12 -13.40 -4.01
CA LYS A 168 23.33 -14.85 -4.12
C LYS A 168 23.55 -15.54 -2.78
N LEU A 169 23.89 -14.78 -1.74
CA LEU A 169 24.12 -15.28 -0.38
C LEU A 169 22.85 -15.16 0.49
N LEU A 170 21.83 -14.48 -0.01
CA LEU A 170 20.61 -14.18 0.73
C LEU A 170 19.46 -15.03 0.20
N ASN A 171 18.70 -15.62 1.12
CA ASN A 171 17.45 -16.29 0.78
C ASN A 171 16.30 -15.29 0.99
N THR A 172 15.81 -14.71 -0.12
CA THR A 172 14.73 -13.70 -0.11
C THR A 172 13.49 -14.20 0.63
N GLU A 173 13.05 -15.42 0.37
CA GLU A 173 11.86 -16.01 0.98
C GLU A 173 12.01 -16.06 2.51
N LYS A 174 13.13 -16.59 3.01
CA LYS A 174 13.41 -16.69 4.45
C LYS A 174 13.54 -15.32 5.11
N ILE A 175 14.06 -14.32 4.41
CA ILE A 175 14.16 -12.93 4.91
C ILE A 175 12.75 -12.34 5.00
N ASN A 176 11.93 -12.49 3.96
CA ASN A 176 10.57 -11.97 3.92
C ASN A 176 9.69 -12.66 4.97
N GLN A 177 9.82 -13.98 5.17
CA GLN A 177 9.16 -14.71 6.27
C GLN A 177 9.58 -14.15 7.64
N LYS A 178 10.87 -13.89 7.88
CA LYS A 178 11.34 -13.29 9.14
C LYS A 178 10.83 -11.86 9.33
N LEU A 179 10.73 -11.08 8.25
CA LEU A 179 10.16 -9.73 8.27
C LEU A 179 8.69 -9.80 8.66
N GLN A 180 7.89 -10.60 7.96
CA GLN A 180 6.46 -10.76 8.23
C GLN A 180 6.22 -11.30 9.65
N ASN A 181 6.96 -12.31 10.11
CA ASN A 181 6.87 -12.80 11.49
C ASN A 181 7.27 -11.75 12.52
N THR A 182 8.19 -10.84 12.18
CA THR A 182 8.54 -9.73 13.06
C THR A 182 7.36 -8.77 13.18
N ILE A 183 6.75 -8.39 12.05
CA ILE A 183 5.62 -7.45 11.99
C ILE A 183 4.40 -8.00 12.73
N LYS A 184 4.02 -9.27 12.46
CA LYS A 184 2.89 -9.97 13.10
C LYS A 184 3.05 -10.18 14.61
N LYS A 185 4.17 -9.77 15.21
CA LYS A 185 4.38 -9.88 16.66
C LYS A 185 3.35 -9.07 17.46
N TYR A 186 2.86 -7.97 16.91
CA TYR A 186 1.91 -7.09 17.58
C TYR A 186 0.59 -7.09 16.81
N ASP A 187 -0.49 -7.40 17.52
CA ASP A 187 -1.83 -7.50 16.95
C ASP A 187 -2.47 -6.13 16.87
N PHE A 188 -3.23 -5.88 15.79
CA PHE A 188 -3.93 -4.61 15.58
C PHE A 188 -4.92 -4.31 16.72
N GLU A 189 -5.67 -5.31 17.19
CA GLU A 189 -6.75 -5.09 18.17
C GLU A 189 -6.21 -4.78 19.57
N THR A 190 -5.04 -5.33 19.93
CA THR A 190 -4.48 -5.20 21.29
C THR A 190 -3.41 -4.14 21.43
N SER A 191 -2.96 -3.52 20.32
CA SER A 191 -1.96 -2.45 20.35
C SER A 191 -2.60 -1.07 20.43
N ASP A 192 -1.86 -0.10 20.99
CA ASP A 192 -2.25 1.32 20.98
C ASP A 192 -1.85 2.00 19.67
N LEU A 193 -0.70 1.61 19.09
CA LEU A 193 -0.24 2.08 17.79
C LEU A 193 -0.50 0.98 16.76
N VAL A 194 -0.98 1.38 15.58
CA VAL A 194 -1.29 0.48 14.47
C VAL A 194 -1.00 1.17 13.13
N GLY A 195 -0.87 0.41 12.05
CA GLY A 195 -0.85 0.98 10.70
C GLY A 195 -0.15 0.12 9.67
N ASN A 196 0.08 0.69 8.48
CA ASN A 196 0.80 0.03 7.39
C ASN A 196 2.31 0.07 7.64
N VAL A 197 2.84 -0.98 8.26
CA VAL A 197 4.24 -1.04 8.71
C VAL A 197 5.25 -0.99 7.55
N LEU A 198 4.88 -1.52 6.38
CA LEU A 198 5.76 -1.57 5.20
C LEU A 198 5.47 -0.48 4.18
N GLY A 199 4.53 0.42 4.50
CA GLY A 199 4.16 1.55 3.67
C GLY A 199 5.31 2.44 3.23
N SER A 200 5.03 3.23 2.20
CA SER A 200 5.99 4.13 1.54
C SER A 200 6.37 5.31 2.43
N TYR A 201 5.44 5.79 3.27
CA TYR A 201 5.68 6.89 4.21
C TYR A 201 6.25 6.43 5.56
N ARG A 202 6.53 5.13 5.72
CA ARG A 202 7.17 4.49 6.88
C ARG A 202 6.43 4.78 8.18
N GLU A 203 7.13 5.18 9.24
CA GLU A 203 6.56 5.43 10.57
C GLU A 203 5.45 6.51 10.58
N ARG A 204 5.32 7.31 9.51
CA ARG A 204 4.20 8.26 9.37
C ARG A 204 2.86 7.58 9.14
N GLU A 205 2.84 6.35 8.62
CA GLU A 205 1.61 5.56 8.42
C GLU A 205 1.18 4.81 9.69
N LEU A 206 1.98 4.87 10.76
CA LEU A 206 1.56 4.40 12.07
C LEU A 206 0.74 5.50 12.74
N ALA A 207 -0.36 5.16 13.39
CA ALA A 207 -1.17 6.08 14.16
C ALA A 207 -1.70 5.40 15.42
N TYR A 208 -2.20 6.19 16.37
CA TYR A 208 -2.95 5.64 17.49
C TYR A 208 -4.21 4.94 16.96
N LYS A 209 -4.57 3.78 17.53
CA LYS A 209 -5.66 2.93 17.03
C LYS A 209 -6.99 3.68 16.98
N GLU A 210 -7.19 4.65 17.86
CA GLU A 210 -8.38 5.51 17.88
C GLU A 210 -8.51 6.37 16.62
N ILE A 211 -7.39 6.72 15.96
CA ILE A 211 -7.40 7.45 14.68
C ILE A 211 -8.03 6.58 13.59
N PHE A 212 -7.68 5.29 13.54
CA PHE A 212 -8.34 4.32 12.66
C PHE A 212 -9.79 4.10 13.12
N GLY A 213 -9.97 3.76 14.40
CA GLY A 213 -11.26 3.66 15.10
C GLY A 213 -12.32 2.82 14.40
N GLU A 214 -13.58 3.06 14.74
CA GLU A 214 -14.71 2.51 14.00
C GLU A 214 -14.79 3.16 12.61
N PRO A 215 -14.81 2.38 11.51
CA PRO A 215 -14.74 2.98 10.19
C PRO A 215 -15.95 3.87 9.86
N GLN A 216 -15.68 5.00 9.21
CA GLN A 216 -16.70 5.95 8.77
C GLN A 216 -16.92 5.86 7.26
N LEU A 217 -18.17 5.94 6.81
CA LEU A 217 -18.47 5.95 5.38
C LEU A 217 -18.26 7.35 4.78
N LEU A 218 -17.26 7.47 3.91
CA LEU A 218 -16.91 8.69 3.17
C LEU A 218 -17.45 8.64 1.75
N ASP A 219 -17.87 9.80 1.21
CA ASP A 219 -18.25 9.91 -0.19
C ASP A 219 -17.04 9.73 -1.10
N PHE A 220 -17.19 8.90 -2.13
CA PHE A 220 -16.16 8.66 -3.14
C PHE A 220 -16.82 8.33 -4.48
N GLU A 221 -16.74 9.26 -5.44
CA GLU A 221 -17.43 9.17 -6.72
C GLU A 221 -18.94 8.93 -6.52
N THR A 222 -19.47 7.81 -7.02
CA THR A 222 -20.88 7.42 -6.90
C THR A 222 -21.16 6.49 -5.72
N ILE A 223 -20.15 6.15 -4.92
CA ILE A 223 -20.25 5.17 -3.84
C ILE A 223 -19.80 5.77 -2.49
N LYS A 224 -19.85 4.94 -1.45
CA LYS A 224 -19.26 5.24 -0.16
C LYS A 224 -18.16 4.25 0.14
N ILE A 225 -17.06 4.74 0.71
CA ILE A 225 -15.90 3.91 1.08
C ILE A 225 -15.61 4.04 2.56
N SER A 226 -14.99 3.01 3.12
CA SER A 226 -14.56 2.98 4.52
C SER A 226 -13.36 3.90 4.74
N GLY A 227 -13.51 4.91 5.59
CA GLY A 227 -12.49 5.82 6.05
C GLY A 227 -12.17 5.63 7.53
N HIS A 228 -11.18 6.39 8.00
CA HIS A 228 -10.72 6.41 9.40
C HIS A 228 -11.73 7.14 10.28
N ALA A 229 -11.71 6.87 11.59
CA ALA A 229 -12.51 7.63 12.56
C ALA A 229 -12.05 9.10 12.68
N ASP A 230 -10.75 9.35 12.52
CA ASP A 230 -10.16 10.69 12.41
C ASP A 230 -9.26 10.78 11.17
N PRO A 231 -9.84 11.02 9.98
CA PRO A 231 -9.08 11.08 8.74
C PRO A 231 -8.15 12.32 8.69
N ASP A 232 -8.49 13.41 9.38
CA ASP A 232 -7.69 14.63 9.40
C ASP A 232 -6.36 14.41 10.14
N ALA A 233 -6.40 13.78 11.32
CA ALA A 233 -5.20 13.43 12.06
C ALA A 233 -4.28 12.48 11.26
N TYR A 234 -4.86 11.50 10.58
CA TYR A 234 -4.12 10.56 9.74
C TYR A 234 -3.43 11.27 8.55
N LEU A 235 -4.19 12.05 7.77
CA LEU A 235 -3.66 12.76 6.60
C LEU A 235 -2.64 13.84 6.98
N THR A 236 -2.88 14.59 8.05
CA THR A 236 -1.95 15.60 8.56
C THR A 236 -0.61 14.98 8.94
N LYS A 237 -0.61 13.81 9.57
CA LYS A 237 0.62 13.10 9.93
C LYS A 237 1.44 12.67 8.71
N ILE A 238 0.78 12.26 7.63
CA ILE A 238 1.45 11.78 6.42
C ILE A 238 1.93 12.96 5.56
N TYR A 239 1.05 13.91 5.27
CA TYR A 239 1.22 14.93 4.23
C TYR A 239 1.41 16.36 4.76
N GLY A 240 1.16 16.61 6.06
CA GLY A 240 1.14 17.98 6.60
C GLY A 240 -0.09 18.74 6.14
N ASP A 241 0.08 19.90 5.52
CA ASP A 241 -1.02 20.69 4.93
C ASP A 241 -1.53 20.03 3.64
N TYR A 242 -2.28 18.95 3.78
CA TYR A 242 -2.73 18.08 2.68
C TYR A 242 -3.84 18.70 1.83
N MET A 243 -4.49 19.76 2.32
CA MET A 243 -5.51 20.50 1.56
C MET A 243 -4.87 21.40 0.50
N LYS A 244 -3.63 21.85 0.72
CA LYS A 244 -2.85 22.52 -0.31
C LYS A 244 -2.55 21.54 -1.45
N LEU A 245 -2.84 21.97 -2.68
CA LEU A 245 -2.51 21.19 -3.87
C LEU A 245 -0.99 21.24 -4.12
N PRO A 246 -0.39 20.15 -4.62
CA PRO A 246 0.98 20.17 -5.10
C PRO A 246 1.08 21.03 -6.37
N GLU A 247 2.29 21.47 -6.69
CA GLU A 247 2.56 22.23 -7.93
C GLU A 247 2.18 21.38 -9.16
N GLU A 248 1.76 22.00 -10.27
CA GLU A 248 1.31 21.27 -11.47
C GLU A 248 2.37 20.30 -12.02
N SER A 249 3.66 20.61 -11.85
CA SER A 249 4.77 19.74 -12.27
C SER A 249 4.88 18.44 -11.46
N GLU A 250 4.28 18.40 -10.28
CA GLU A 250 4.22 17.25 -9.37
C GLU A 250 2.88 16.49 -9.49
N GLN A 251 1.90 17.02 -10.25
CA GLN A 251 0.60 16.40 -10.49
C GLN A 251 0.68 15.36 -11.61
N LYS A 252 1.32 14.22 -11.33
CA LYS A 252 1.51 13.13 -12.29
C LYS A 252 0.98 11.81 -11.75
N GLY A 253 0.36 11.03 -12.63
CA GLY A 253 -0.04 9.66 -12.32
C GLY A 253 1.16 8.74 -12.16
N HIS A 254 0.97 7.66 -11.43
CA HIS A 254 1.96 6.62 -11.19
C HIS A 254 2.32 5.88 -12.47
N PHE A 255 1.36 5.52 -13.34
CA PHE A 255 1.70 4.87 -14.61
C PHE A 255 2.48 5.78 -15.54
N GLU A 256 2.02 7.02 -15.74
CA GLU A 256 2.71 8.01 -16.56
C GLU A 256 4.12 8.31 -16.04
N SER A 257 4.27 8.46 -14.73
CA SER A 257 5.59 8.71 -14.10
C SER A 257 6.54 7.52 -14.24
N THR A 258 6.01 6.30 -14.33
CA THR A 258 6.81 5.07 -14.40
C THR A 258 7.19 4.70 -15.83
N TRP A 259 6.24 4.79 -16.77
CA TRP A 259 6.40 4.29 -18.14
C TRP A 259 6.44 5.38 -19.20
N GLY A 260 5.93 6.58 -18.89
CA GLY A 260 5.67 7.65 -19.85
C GLY A 260 4.24 7.61 -20.40
N GLU A 261 3.89 8.63 -21.20
CA GLU A 261 2.61 8.67 -21.92
C GLU A 261 2.50 7.57 -22.99
#